data_AF-A0A9E3D5L8-F1
#
_entry.id   AF-A0A9E3D5L8-F1
#
_cell.length_a   1.000
_cell.length_b   1.000
_cell.length_c   1.000
_cell.angle_alpha   90.00
_cell.angle_beta   90.00
_cell.angle_gamma   90.00
#
_symmetry.space_group_name_H-M   'P 1'
#
loop_
_entity.id
_entity.type
_entity.pdbx_description
1 polymer ?
#
loop_
_entity_poly.entity_id
_entity_poly.type
_entity_poly.pdbx_seq_one_letter_code
_entity_poly.pdbx_strand_id
1 'polypeptide(L)'
;MKPCVWALVALASAFAVARAQNATILPNGTYQYKTTIAGREVGRSTIVIRREGAAIVIEESSSLAGVALISERKIEESTFATLSYEVDAAGKHAAVTIAGNEATVTQAKRVATISAASDAPFVVSDNMIAGWAQTPATLNATGEKKLTLACLCGGFMAVPIGVVSSRAGTASLKGADNVAVTLTFDPKTYVLTRMDVPAQQASVVLQSQDSKVSALSRPVVATPVPLPPARYTSRDVSIRTDDGVTLAGTLTIPNSATAPLPGFVFVHGSGCIDRDESIGPNKVFAQLANRLSNDG
;
A
#
# COMPACT_ATOMS: atom_id res chain seq x y z
N MET A 1 -72.47 -22.56 46.20
CA MET A 1 -72.16 -21.68 45.03
C MET A 1 -70.75 -21.14 45.21
N LYS A 2 -69.92 -21.26 44.15
CA LYS A 2 -68.51 -20.86 43.96
C LYS A 2 -67.44 -21.56 44.83
N PRO A 3 -66.56 -22.39 44.22
CA PRO A 3 -65.20 -22.55 44.68
C PRO A 3 -64.22 -21.70 43.84
N CYS A 4 -63.18 -21.20 44.51
CA CYS A 4 -62.05 -20.46 43.96
C CYS A 4 -61.31 -21.28 42.89
N VAL A 5 -61.10 -20.67 41.71
CA VAL A 5 -60.17 -21.15 40.68
C VAL A 5 -58.84 -20.43 40.89
N TRP A 6 -57.77 -21.21 41.08
CA TRP A 6 -56.39 -20.73 41.05
C TRP A 6 -56.04 -20.26 39.63
N ALA A 7 -55.64 -18.99 39.50
CA ALA A 7 -55.09 -18.45 38.26
C ALA A 7 -53.64 -18.94 38.08
N LEU A 8 -53.45 -19.89 37.18
CA LEU A 8 -52.13 -20.23 36.64
C LEU A 8 -51.80 -19.23 35.53
N VAL A 9 -50.96 -18.23 35.84
CA VAL A 9 -50.35 -17.36 34.84
C VAL A 9 -49.23 -18.15 34.17
N ALA A 10 -49.46 -18.62 32.95
CA ALA A 10 -48.41 -19.16 32.11
C ALA A 10 -47.55 -18.00 31.57
N LEU A 11 -46.37 -17.78 32.16
CA LEU A 11 -45.32 -16.99 31.51
C LEU A 11 -44.75 -17.83 30.36
N ALA A 12 -45.18 -17.52 29.13
CA ALA A 12 -44.48 -17.97 27.94
C ALA A 12 -43.20 -17.13 27.79
N SER A 13 -42.06 -17.71 28.18
CA SER A 13 -40.74 -17.15 27.92
C SER A 13 -40.46 -17.18 26.42
N ALA A 14 -40.71 -16.07 25.74
CA ALA A 14 -40.24 -15.85 24.38
C ALA A 14 -38.71 -15.62 24.42
N PHE A 15 -37.93 -16.68 24.25
CA PHE A 15 -36.52 -16.54 23.87
C PHE A 15 -36.47 -15.98 22.44
N ALA A 16 -36.33 -14.66 22.32
CA ALA A 16 -35.91 -14.05 21.08
C ALA A 16 -34.47 -14.47 20.81
N VAL A 17 -34.28 -15.50 19.99
CA VAL A 17 -32.98 -15.83 19.40
C VAL A 17 -32.65 -14.69 18.44
N ALA A 18 -31.89 -13.70 18.91
CA ALA A 18 -31.27 -12.73 18.04
C ALA A 18 -30.37 -13.50 17.06
N ARG A 19 -30.80 -13.62 15.80
CA ARG A 19 -29.92 -14.08 14.72
C ARG A 19 -28.69 -13.15 14.75
N ALA A 20 -27.51 -13.71 15.00
CA ALA A 20 -26.27 -13.01 14.75
C ALA A 20 -26.30 -12.58 13.27
N GLN A 21 -26.44 -11.28 13.02
CA GLN A 21 -26.22 -10.75 11.68
C GLN A 21 -24.76 -11.06 11.33
N ASN A 22 -24.54 -11.79 10.23
CA ASN A 22 -23.19 -11.98 9.72
C ASN A 22 -22.58 -10.59 9.50
N ALA A 23 -21.44 -10.34 10.12
CA ALA A 23 -20.75 -9.06 9.96
C ALA A 23 -20.41 -8.87 8.49
N THR A 24 -20.67 -7.68 7.97
CA THR A 24 -20.33 -7.33 6.60
C THR A 24 -18.82 -7.24 6.47
N ILE A 25 -18.25 -7.99 5.53
CA ILE A 25 -16.83 -7.89 5.18
C ILE A 25 -16.58 -6.54 4.50
N LEU A 26 -15.54 -5.84 4.95
CA LEU A 26 -15.20 -4.48 4.53
C LEU A 26 -16.43 -3.56 4.55
N PRO A 27 -16.99 -3.27 5.75
CA PRO A 27 -18.22 -2.52 5.84
C PRO A 27 -18.05 -1.09 5.31
N ASN A 28 -19.16 -0.46 4.92
CA ASN A 28 -19.15 0.94 4.54
C ASN A 28 -18.62 1.79 5.70
N GLY A 29 -17.79 2.77 5.38
CA GLY A 29 -17.25 3.66 6.39
C GLY A 29 -16.02 4.43 5.95
N THR A 30 -15.53 5.23 6.89
CA THR A 30 -14.29 6.01 6.79
C THR A 30 -13.30 5.51 7.83
N TYR A 31 -12.08 5.22 7.41
CA TYR A 31 -11.03 4.61 8.22
C TYR A 31 -9.78 5.48 8.18
N GLN A 32 -9.27 5.86 9.34
CA GLN A 32 -8.09 6.71 9.46
C GLN A 32 -6.91 5.89 9.92
N TYR A 33 -5.84 5.88 9.13
CA TYR A 33 -4.61 5.16 9.44
C TYR A 33 -3.47 6.12 9.67
N LYS A 34 -2.57 5.71 10.56
CA LYS A 34 -1.28 6.37 10.81
C LYS A 34 -0.15 5.40 10.48
N THR A 35 0.87 5.91 9.79
CA THR A 35 2.08 5.16 9.47
C THR A 35 3.25 5.71 10.24
N THR A 36 4.03 4.82 10.87
CA THR A 36 5.29 5.15 11.54
C THR A 36 6.44 4.34 10.95
N ILE A 37 7.64 4.94 10.95
CA ILE A 37 8.91 4.28 10.63
C ILE A 37 9.89 4.62 11.75
N ALA A 38 10.53 3.59 12.32
CA ALA A 38 11.42 3.75 13.48
C ALA A 38 10.76 4.55 14.64
N GLY A 39 9.45 4.34 14.84
CA GLY A 39 8.65 5.01 15.86
C GLY A 39 8.23 6.45 15.55
N ARG A 40 8.66 7.04 14.43
CA ARG A 40 8.27 8.40 14.02
C ARG A 40 7.11 8.35 13.03
N GLU A 41 6.11 9.21 13.21
CA GLU A 41 5.03 9.36 12.24
C GLU A 41 5.57 9.90 10.92
N VAL A 42 5.29 9.19 9.84
CA VAL A 42 5.73 9.54 8.48
C VAL A 42 4.56 9.81 7.53
N GLY A 43 3.32 9.56 7.98
CA GLY A 43 2.15 9.81 7.14
C GLY A 43 0.85 9.28 7.70
N ARG A 44 -0.22 9.62 6.99
CA ARG A 44 -1.59 9.19 7.27
C ARG A 44 -2.30 8.84 5.97
N SER A 45 -3.25 7.91 6.06
CA SER A 45 -4.21 7.63 5.01
C SER A 45 -5.63 7.70 5.54
N THR A 46 -6.52 8.30 4.76
CA THR A 46 -7.97 8.14 4.91
C THR A 46 -8.45 7.15 3.86
N ILE A 47 -9.03 6.03 4.30
CA ILE A 47 -9.67 5.05 3.42
C ILE A 47 -11.19 5.19 3.55
N VAL A 48 -11.88 5.24 2.42
CA VAL A 48 -13.34 5.24 2.35
C VAL A 48 -13.79 3.98 1.64
N ILE A 49 -14.69 3.23 2.27
CA ILE A 49 -15.26 2.00 1.69
C ILE A 49 -16.75 2.24 1.46
N ARG A 50 -17.22 1.95 0.25
CA ARG A 50 -18.63 2.06 -0.14
C ARG A 50 -19.03 0.95 -1.12
N ARG A 51 -20.25 0.45 -0.98
CA ARG A 51 -20.84 -0.52 -1.92
C ARG A 51 -21.52 0.20 -3.09
N GLU A 52 -21.24 -0.25 -4.31
CA GLU A 52 -21.88 0.21 -5.55
C GLU A 52 -22.37 -1.00 -6.37
N GLY A 53 -23.65 -1.35 -6.24
CA GLY A 53 -24.19 -2.54 -6.91
C GLY A 53 -23.49 -3.82 -6.43
N ALA A 54 -22.86 -4.55 -7.35
CA ALA A 54 -22.08 -5.77 -7.06
C ALA A 54 -20.59 -5.50 -6.80
N ALA A 55 -20.19 -4.23 -6.73
CA ALA A 55 -18.81 -3.83 -6.46
C ALA A 55 -18.67 -3.19 -5.08
N ILE A 56 -17.48 -3.30 -4.51
CA ILE A 56 -17.01 -2.48 -3.39
C ILE A 56 -16.00 -1.49 -3.95
N VAL A 57 -16.24 -0.21 -3.71
CA VAL A 57 -15.31 0.88 -4.03
C VAL A 57 -14.54 1.23 -2.76
N ILE A 58 -13.22 1.19 -2.87
CA ILE A 58 -12.28 1.53 -1.80
C ILE A 58 -11.43 2.69 -2.30
N GLU A 59 -11.66 3.87 -1.76
CA GLU A 59 -10.88 5.06 -2.09
C GLU A 59 -9.86 5.33 -0.99
N GLU A 60 -8.70 5.87 -1.35
CA GLU A 60 -7.65 6.26 -0.41
C GLU A 60 -7.15 7.66 -0.73
N SER A 61 -7.16 8.54 0.27
CA SER A 61 -6.38 9.79 0.25
C SER A 61 -5.22 9.62 1.21
N SER A 62 -3.99 9.66 0.70
CA SER A 62 -2.78 9.41 1.49
C SER A 62 -1.77 10.52 1.34
N SER A 63 -1.10 10.82 2.46
CA SER A 63 0.14 11.59 2.51
C SER A 63 1.15 10.77 3.30
N LEU A 64 2.01 10.04 2.60
CA LEU A 64 3.00 9.13 3.20
C LEU A 64 4.40 9.47 2.71
N ALA A 65 5.31 9.74 3.66
CA ALA A 65 6.71 10.09 3.37
C ALA A 65 6.84 11.23 2.33
N GLY A 66 5.93 12.20 2.37
CA GLY A 66 5.87 13.33 1.43
C GLY A 66 5.27 13.00 0.05
N VAL A 67 4.91 11.74 -0.21
CA VAL A 67 4.12 11.35 -1.39
C VAL A 67 2.65 11.54 -1.06
N ALA A 68 1.98 12.35 -1.87
CA ALA A 68 0.54 12.57 -1.79
C ALA A 68 -0.15 11.87 -2.96
N LEU A 69 -1.16 11.04 -2.68
CA LEU A 69 -1.98 10.43 -3.72
C LEU A 69 -3.45 10.33 -3.32
N ILE A 70 -4.29 10.26 -4.35
CA ILE A 70 -5.67 9.82 -4.25
C ILE A 70 -5.82 8.60 -5.16
N SER A 71 -6.34 7.50 -4.65
CA SER A 71 -6.65 6.32 -5.45
C SER A 71 -8.08 5.84 -5.23
N GLU A 72 -8.64 5.21 -6.24
CA GLU A 72 -9.89 4.46 -6.19
C GLU A 72 -9.62 3.04 -6.68
N ARG A 73 -10.08 2.03 -5.95
CA ARG A 73 -10.14 0.66 -6.46
C ARG A 73 -11.56 0.14 -6.40
N LYS A 74 -11.98 -0.50 -7.48
CA LYS A 74 -13.25 -1.24 -7.54
C LYS A 74 -12.94 -2.72 -7.48
N ILE A 75 -13.59 -3.41 -6.57
CA ILE A 75 -13.41 -4.85 -6.35
C ILE A 75 -14.76 -5.54 -6.44
N GLU A 76 -14.78 -6.77 -6.92
CA GLU A 76 -16.01 -7.57 -6.96
C GLU A 76 -16.41 -8.00 -5.54
N GLU A 77 -17.66 -7.82 -5.15
CA GLU A 77 -18.11 -8.12 -3.78
C GLU A 77 -17.99 -9.61 -3.40
N SER A 78 -18.21 -10.52 -4.35
CA SER A 78 -18.21 -11.97 -4.07
C SER A 78 -16.81 -12.57 -3.95
N THR A 79 -15.85 -12.08 -4.72
CA THR A 79 -14.50 -12.66 -4.81
C THR A 79 -13.42 -11.76 -4.20
N PHE A 80 -13.73 -10.48 -3.99
CA PHE A 80 -12.76 -9.43 -3.63
C PHE A 80 -11.61 -9.31 -4.64
N ALA A 81 -11.83 -9.75 -5.88
CA ALA A 81 -10.91 -9.54 -6.99
C ALA A 81 -10.93 -8.07 -7.41
N THR A 82 -9.76 -7.50 -7.69
CA THR A 82 -9.68 -6.13 -8.20
C THR A 82 -10.17 -6.09 -9.64
N LEU A 83 -11.14 -5.23 -9.94
CA LEU A 83 -11.70 -5.02 -11.28
C LEU A 83 -10.99 -3.87 -11.98
N SER A 84 -10.87 -2.74 -11.29
CA SER A 84 -10.18 -1.55 -11.76
C SER A 84 -9.52 -0.81 -10.60
N TYR A 85 -8.52 -0.04 -10.94
CA TYR A 85 -7.80 0.84 -10.03
C TYR A 85 -7.42 2.12 -10.77
N GLU A 86 -7.63 3.26 -10.14
CA GLU A 86 -7.23 4.58 -10.64
C GLU A 86 -6.43 5.30 -9.57
N VAL A 87 -5.45 6.09 -9.98
CA VAL A 87 -4.64 6.89 -9.06
C VAL A 87 -4.18 8.19 -9.67
N ASP A 88 -4.29 9.24 -8.87
CA ASP A 88 -3.68 10.54 -9.10
C ASP A 88 -2.57 10.78 -8.06
N ALA A 89 -1.33 10.86 -8.55
CA ALA A 89 -0.15 11.09 -7.72
C ALA A 89 0.78 12.09 -8.41
N ALA A 90 1.21 13.12 -7.68
CA ALA A 90 2.12 14.16 -8.18
C ALA A 90 1.72 14.77 -9.56
N GLY A 91 0.40 14.96 -9.77
CA GLY A 91 -0.15 15.53 -11.01
C GLY A 91 -0.15 14.57 -12.21
N LYS A 92 0.08 13.27 -11.99
CA LYS A 92 -0.03 12.22 -13.00
C LYS A 92 -1.19 11.29 -12.65
N HIS A 93 -1.90 10.87 -13.68
CA HIS A 93 -2.98 9.89 -13.60
C HIS A 93 -2.52 8.54 -14.15
N ALA A 94 -2.90 7.44 -13.50
CA ALA A 94 -2.76 6.09 -14.03
C ALA A 94 -4.00 5.25 -13.72
N ALA A 95 -4.36 4.37 -14.65
CA ALA A 95 -5.45 3.41 -14.49
C ALA A 95 -4.92 1.98 -14.70
N VAL A 96 -5.40 1.03 -13.90
CA VAL A 96 -5.13 -0.41 -14.04
C VAL A 96 -6.45 -1.14 -14.19
N THR A 97 -6.56 -1.99 -15.21
CA THR A 97 -7.68 -2.91 -15.40
C THR A 97 -7.19 -4.33 -15.28
N ILE A 98 -8.00 -5.19 -14.64
CA ILE A 98 -7.67 -6.62 -14.52
C ILE A 98 -8.67 -7.44 -15.31
N ALA A 99 -8.15 -8.36 -16.13
CA ALA A 99 -8.93 -9.32 -16.90
C ALA A 99 -8.33 -10.71 -16.71
N GLY A 100 -9.01 -11.56 -15.94
CA GLY A 100 -8.50 -12.89 -15.59
C GLY A 100 -7.18 -12.79 -14.80
N ASN A 101 -6.11 -13.35 -15.36
CA ASN A 101 -4.77 -13.34 -14.76
C ASN A 101 -3.85 -12.28 -15.40
N GLU A 102 -4.40 -11.31 -16.12
CA GLU A 102 -3.66 -10.17 -16.67
C GLU A 102 -4.10 -8.87 -16.03
N ALA A 103 -3.13 -8.02 -15.70
CA ALA A 103 -3.35 -6.64 -15.30
C ALA A 103 -2.70 -5.72 -16.34
N THR A 104 -3.42 -4.68 -16.77
CA THR A 104 -2.93 -3.72 -17.75
C THR A 104 -2.98 -2.32 -17.16
N VAL A 105 -1.84 -1.63 -17.15
CA VAL A 105 -1.76 -0.22 -16.77
C VAL A 105 -1.84 0.67 -18.00
N THR A 106 -2.56 1.79 -17.88
CA THR A 106 -2.56 2.89 -18.82
C THR A 106 -2.13 4.16 -18.09
N GLN A 107 -1.06 4.79 -18.56
CA GLN A 107 -0.56 6.06 -18.02
C GLN A 107 -0.17 6.99 -19.17
N ALA A 108 -0.95 8.05 -19.38
CA ALA A 108 -0.85 8.93 -20.54
C ALA A 108 -0.84 8.13 -21.86
N LYS A 109 0.30 8.07 -22.57
CA LYS A 109 0.46 7.31 -23.83
C LYS A 109 1.10 5.93 -23.63
N ARG A 110 1.46 5.55 -22.40
CA ARG A 110 2.10 4.28 -22.09
C ARG A 110 1.04 3.25 -21.68
N VAL A 111 1.13 2.07 -22.27
CA VAL A 111 0.34 0.89 -21.90
C VAL A 111 1.32 -0.26 -21.64
N ALA A 112 1.15 -0.97 -20.54
CA ALA A 112 1.92 -2.15 -20.21
C ALA A 112 1.03 -3.20 -19.55
N THR A 113 1.31 -4.47 -19.83
CA THR A 113 0.54 -5.61 -19.31
C THR A 113 1.48 -6.55 -18.57
N ILE A 114 1.01 -7.05 -17.44
CA ILE A 114 1.67 -8.07 -16.62
C ILE A 114 0.73 -9.24 -16.41
N SER A 115 1.28 -10.42 -16.22
CA SER A 115 0.51 -11.64 -15.96
C SER A 115 0.86 -12.23 -14.60
N ALA A 116 -0.12 -12.84 -13.94
CA ALA A 116 0.04 -13.62 -12.73
C ALA A 116 -0.20 -15.11 -13.00
N ALA A 117 0.24 -15.96 -12.07
CA ALA A 117 -0.19 -17.35 -12.03
C ALA A 117 -1.71 -17.41 -11.74
N SER A 118 -2.40 -18.42 -12.28
CA SER A 118 -3.86 -18.57 -12.16
C SER A 118 -4.35 -18.72 -10.72
N ASP A 119 -3.49 -19.21 -9.83
CA ASP A 119 -3.70 -19.43 -8.39
C ASP A 119 -3.03 -18.33 -7.54
N ALA A 120 -2.80 -17.15 -8.12
CA ALA A 120 -2.20 -16.00 -7.44
C ALA A 120 -2.98 -14.71 -7.76
N PRO A 121 -4.11 -14.46 -7.07
CA PRO A 121 -4.97 -13.31 -7.34
C PRO A 121 -4.21 -11.99 -7.26
N PHE A 122 -4.60 -11.04 -8.11
CA PHE A 122 -4.02 -9.71 -8.11
C PHE A 122 -4.58 -8.83 -6.99
N VAL A 123 -3.67 -8.13 -6.31
CA VAL A 123 -3.97 -6.94 -5.52
C VAL A 123 -3.15 -5.80 -6.11
N VAL A 124 -3.79 -4.73 -6.54
CA VAL A 124 -3.07 -3.57 -7.08
C VAL A 124 -2.41 -2.81 -5.92
N SER A 125 -1.12 -2.52 -6.07
CA SER A 125 -0.33 -1.85 -5.02
C SER A 125 0.38 -0.60 -5.55
N ASP A 126 0.13 0.49 -4.86
CA ASP A 126 0.74 1.82 -4.98
C ASP A 126 1.69 2.12 -3.82
N ASN A 127 2.05 1.08 -3.04
CA ASN A 127 2.73 1.17 -1.75
C ASN A 127 1.95 1.96 -0.68
N MET A 128 0.64 2.17 -0.85
CA MET A 128 -0.25 2.74 0.17
C MET A 128 -1.09 1.66 0.85
N ILE A 129 -1.95 2.07 1.78
CA ILE A 129 -2.52 1.17 2.79
C ILE A 129 -3.68 0.36 2.22
N ALA A 130 -4.47 0.93 1.30
CA ALA A 130 -5.76 0.35 1.00
C ALA A 130 -5.69 -0.93 0.15
N GLY A 131 -4.62 -1.13 -0.63
CA GLY A 131 -4.33 -2.43 -1.23
C GLY A 131 -4.08 -3.52 -0.17
N TRP A 132 -3.27 -3.20 0.85
CA TRP A 132 -3.04 -4.10 1.98
C TRP A 132 -4.29 -4.31 2.85
N ALA A 133 -5.15 -3.30 2.97
CA ALA A 133 -6.38 -3.38 3.74
C ALA A 133 -7.42 -4.34 3.12
N GLN A 134 -7.41 -4.49 1.80
CA GLN A 134 -8.24 -5.47 1.08
C GLN A 134 -7.71 -6.91 1.21
N THR A 135 -6.38 -7.09 1.32
CA THR A 135 -5.72 -8.40 1.25
C THR A 135 -6.32 -9.47 2.16
N PRO A 136 -6.64 -9.22 3.46
CA PRO A 136 -7.25 -10.22 4.31
C PRO A 136 -8.58 -10.77 3.77
N ALA A 137 -9.43 -9.91 3.22
CA ALA A 137 -10.70 -10.30 2.63
C ALA A 137 -10.50 -11.13 1.36
N THR A 138 -9.57 -10.72 0.48
CA THR A 138 -9.21 -11.48 -0.73
C THR A 138 -8.67 -12.86 -0.40
N LEU A 139 -7.78 -12.99 0.59
CA LEU A 139 -7.24 -14.28 1.01
C LEU A 139 -8.33 -15.20 1.59
N ASN A 140 -9.26 -14.64 2.37
CA ASN A 140 -10.37 -15.42 2.91
C ASN A 140 -11.34 -15.91 1.81
N ALA A 141 -11.65 -15.05 0.84
CA ALA A 141 -12.58 -15.40 -0.24
C ALA A 141 -12.01 -16.41 -1.23
N THR A 142 -10.72 -16.31 -1.53
CA THR A 142 -10.04 -17.17 -2.51
C THR A 142 -9.49 -18.46 -1.90
N GLY A 143 -9.09 -18.44 -0.62
CA GLY A 143 -8.39 -19.54 0.02
C GLY A 143 -6.95 -19.74 -0.47
N GLU A 144 -6.43 -18.81 -1.28
CA GLU A 144 -5.13 -18.95 -1.91
C GLU A 144 -3.96 -18.71 -0.95
N LYS A 145 -2.86 -19.43 -1.19
CA LYS A 145 -1.63 -19.34 -0.38
C LYS A 145 -0.58 -18.41 -0.96
N LYS A 146 -0.93 -17.70 -2.02
CA LYS A 146 -0.10 -16.71 -2.68
C LYS A 146 -0.98 -15.68 -3.34
N LEU A 147 -0.42 -14.52 -3.61
CA LEU A 147 -1.05 -13.44 -4.35
C LEU A 147 0.01 -12.74 -5.19
N THR A 148 -0.44 -11.95 -6.15
CA THR A 148 0.45 -11.11 -6.96
C THR A 148 0.13 -9.65 -6.70
N LEU A 149 1.13 -8.87 -6.29
CA LEU A 149 0.97 -7.41 -6.30
C LEU A 149 1.21 -6.91 -7.71
N ALA A 150 0.23 -6.25 -8.29
CA ALA A 150 0.44 -5.42 -9.47
C ALA A 150 1.00 -4.08 -8.98
N CYS A 151 2.33 -3.95 -8.89
CA CYS A 151 2.93 -2.71 -8.38
C CYS A 151 2.99 -1.63 -9.45
N LEU A 152 2.62 -0.41 -9.10
CA LEU A 152 2.88 0.81 -9.90
C LEU A 152 4.19 1.51 -9.49
N CYS A 153 4.90 0.98 -8.51
CA CYS A 153 6.12 1.54 -7.94
C CYS A 153 7.35 1.22 -8.82
N GLY A 154 8.13 2.23 -9.23
CA GLY A 154 9.37 2.06 -10.03
C GLY A 154 9.18 1.46 -11.44
N GLY A 155 7.99 0.98 -11.79
CA GLY A 155 7.59 0.31 -13.02
C GLY A 155 6.22 -0.38 -12.82
N PHE A 156 5.65 -0.95 -13.88
CA PHE A 156 4.46 -1.81 -13.77
C PHE A 156 4.88 -3.27 -13.78
N MET A 157 4.84 -3.93 -12.62
CA MET A 157 5.45 -5.24 -12.40
C MET A 157 4.55 -6.16 -11.58
N ALA A 158 4.63 -7.46 -11.87
CA ALA A 158 4.01 -8.51 -11.07
C ALA A 158 4.99 -8.94 -9.96
N VAL A 159 4.64 -8.67 -8.70
CA VAL A 159 5.44 -9.05 -7.54
C VAL A 159 4.77 -10.22 -6.82
N PRO A 160 5.34 -11.43 -6.84
CA PRO A 160 4.76 -12.57 -6.15
C PRO A 160 4.94 -12.45 -4.64
N ILE A 161 3.85 -12.69 -3.91
CA ILE A 161 3.81 -12.70 -2.44
C ILE A 161 3.31 -14.07 -1.98
N GLY A 162 4.10 -14.73 -1.13
CA GLY A 162 3.69 -15.96 -0.45
C GLY A 162 2.93 -15.67 0.84
N VAL A 163 1.87 -16.44 1.12
CA VAL A 163 1.18 -16.44 2.40
C VAL A 163 1.85 -17.47 3.30
N VAL A 164 2.56 -16.98 4.32
CA VAL A 164 3.25 -17.85 5.31
C VAL A 164 2.23 -18.44 6.27
N SER A 165 1.29 -17.62 6.74
CA SER A 165 0.16 -18.09 7.55
C SER A 165 -1.03 -17.15 7.39
N SER A 166 -2.24 -17.70 7.49
CA SER A 166 -3.48 -16.94 7.56
C SER A 166 -4.39 -17.61 8.58
N ARG A 167 -4.75 -16.88 9.63
CA ARG A 167 -5.61 -17.33 10.73
C ARG A 167 -6.57 -16.20 11.09
N ALA A 168 -7.58 -16.51 11.91
CA ALA A 168 -8.54 -15.51 12.38
C ALA A 168 -7.81 -14.29 12.99
N GLY A 169 -7.94 -13.15 12.32
CA GLY A 169 -7.39 -11.86 12.74
C GLY A 169 -5.90 -11.63 12.50
N THR A 170 -5.18 -12.55 11.83
CA THR A 170 -3.78 -12.32 11.46
C THR A 170 -3.39 -13.06 10.19
N ALA A 171 -2.71 -12.37 9.28
CA ALA A 171 -2.05 -12.96 8.12
C ALA A 171 -0.59 -12.53 8.06
N SER A 172 0.32 -13.47 7.83
CA SER A 172 1.75 -13.19 7.60
C SER A 172 2.08 -13.53 6.15
N LEU A 173 2.65 -12.55 5.47
CA LEU A 173 2.98 -12.56 4.05
C LEU A 173 4.49 -12.37 3.88
N LYS A 174 5.03 -12.87 2.78
CA LYS A 174 6.46 -12.75 2.48
C LYS A 174 6.67 -12.49 0.99
N GLY A 175 7.39 -11.41 0.68
CA GLY A 175 7.81 -11.09 -0.69
C GLY A 175 8.96 -11.96 -1.17
N ALA A 176 9.20 -11.94 -2.50
CA ALA A 176 10.33 -12.63 -3.13
C ALA A 176 11.70 -12.14 -2.63
N ASP A 177 11.76 -10.90 -2.15
CA ASP A 177 12.91 -10.26 -1.49
C ASP A 177 13.11 -10.69 -0.03
N ASN A 178 12.33 -11.68 0.44
CA ASN A 178 12.25 -12.14 1.83
C ASN A 178 11.71 -11.11 2.84
N VAL A 179 11.17 -9.98 2.40
CA VAL A 179 10.56 -9.01 3.32
C VAL A 179 9.24 -9.57 3.84
N ALA A 180 9.14 -9.66 5.17
CA ALA A 180 7.94 -10.14 5.84
C ALA A 180 6.98 -8.98 6.15
N VAL A 181 5.69 -9.21 5.90
CA VAL A 181 4.59 -8.30 6.22
C VAL A 181 3.60 -9.04 7.11
N THR A 182 3.21 -8.45 8.23
CA THR A 182 2.15 -9.00 9.09
C THR A 182 0.95 -8.08 9.07
N LEU A 183 -0.22 -8.62 8.75
CA LEU A 183 -1.51 -7.95 8.76
C LEU A 183 -2.31 -8.46 9.96
N THR A 184 -2.74 -7.56 10.84
CA THR A 184 -3.72 -7.80 11.90
C THR A 184 -5.03 -7.15 11.50
N PHE A 185 -6.14 -7.88 11.64
CA PHE A 185 -7.45 -7.43 11.19
C PHE A 185 -8.56 -7.94 12.10
N ASP A 186 -9.74 -7.32 12.04
CA ASP A 186 -10.93 -7.84 12.70
C ASP A 186 -11.39 -9.12 12.00
N PRO A 187 -11.51 -10.27 12.69
CA PRO A 187 -11.78 -11.56 12.04
C PRO A 187 -13.20 -11.70 11.48
N LYS A 188 -14.13 -10.78 11.78
CA LYS A 188 -15.51 -10.81 11.29
C LYS A 188 -15.69 -9.91 10.08
N THR A 189 -15.09 -8.73 10.11
CA THR A 189 -15.24 -7.67 9.11
C THR A 189 -14.04 -7.57 8.16
N TYR A 190 -12.91 -8.19 8.49
CA TYR A 190 -11.63 -8.09 7.77
C TYR A 190 -11.06 -6.67 7.68
N VAL A 191 -11.57 -5.73 8.49
CA VAL A 191 -10.99 -4.39 8.60
C VAL A 191 -9.56 -4.53 9.14
N LEU A 192 -8.59 -4.05 8.38
CA LEU A 192 -7.19 -3.99 8.78
C LEU A 192 -7.06 -3.07 10.00
N THR A 193 -6.52 -3.58 11.10
CA THR A 193 -6.26 -2.81 12.33
C THR A 193 -4.79 -2.44 12.45
N ARG A 194 -3.90 -3.30 11.97
CA ARG A 194 -2.46 -3.06 11.98
C ARG A 194 -1.74 -3.78 10.84
N MET A 195 -0.73 -3.15 10.27
CA MET A 195 0.24 -3.79 9.38
C MET A 195 1.65 -3.49 9.87
N ASP A 196 2.53 -4.49 9.91
CA ASP A 196 3.93 -4.35 10.31
C ASP A 196 4.87 -4.87 9.23
N VAL A 197 5.93 -4.11 8.95
CA VAL A 197 7.05 -4.51 8.09
C VAL A 197 8.34 -4.40 8.91
N PRO A 198 8.73 -5.46 9.65
CA PRO A 198 9.82 -5.38 10.63
C PRO A 198 11.17 -4.97 10.04
N ALA A 199 11.49 -5.45 8.83
CA ALA A 199 12.74 -5.12 8.14
C ALA A 199 12.90 -3.61 7.88
N GLN A 200 11.79 -2.87 7.81
CA GLN A 200 11.75 -1.42 7.60
C GLN A 200 11.44 -0.65 8.90
N GLN A 201 11.26 -1.35 10.02
CA GLN A 201 10.71 -0.78 11.26
C GLN A 201 9.42 0.03 11.02
N ALA A 202 8.62 -0.38 10.03
CA ALA A 202 7.42 0.31 9.62
C ALA A 202 6.18 -0.32 10.26
N SER A 203 5.25 0.52 10.71
CA SER A 203 3.96 0.10 11.25
C SER A 203 2.85 1.02 10.77
N VAL A 204 1.74 0.43 10.34
CA VAL A 204 0.50 1.11 9.99
C VAL A 204 -0.54 0.71 11.02
N VAL A 205 -1.24 1.67 11.61
CA VAL A 205 -2.23 1.42 12.67
C VAL A 205 -3.51 2.20 12.41
N LEU A 206 -4.65 1.51 12.47
CA LEU A 206 -5.98 2.12 12.46
C LEU A 206 -6.12 3.02 13.70
N GLN A 207 -6.35 4.31 13.48
CA GLN A 207 -6.56 5.32 14.51
C GLN A 207 -8.05 5.49 14.85
N SER A 208 -8.91 5.49 13.83
CA SER A 208 -10.36 5.61 14.02
C SER A 208 -11.12 5.00 12.84
N GLN A 209 -12.36 4.63 13.12
CA GLN A 209 -13.34 4.13 12.16
C GLN A 209 -14.68 4.84 12.42
N ASP A 210 -15.31 5.32 11.35
CA ASP A 210 -16.69 5.82 11.33
C ASP A 210 -17.49 4.98 10.33
N SER A 211 -18.69 4.52 10.69
CA SER A 211 -19.59 3.81 9.78
C SER A 211 -20.18 4.72 8.70
N LYS A 212 -20.04 6.05 8.85
CA LYS A 212 -20.41 7.03 7.83
C LYS A 212 -19.31 7.16 6.78
N VAL A 213 -19.75 7.19 5.53
CA VAL A 213 -18.91 7.52 4.38
C VAL A 213 -18.72 9.03 4.33
N SER A 214 -17.48 9.48 4.49
CA SER A 214 -17.09 10.88 4.40
C SER A 214 -16.47 11.16 3.03
N ALA A 215 -16.57 12.41 2.56
CA ALA A 215 -15.85 12.82 1.36
C ALA A 215 -14.32 12.74 1.62
N LEU A 216 -13.56 12.29 0.61
CA LEU A 216 -12.11 12.30 0.69
C LEU A 216 -11.59 13.75 0.67
N SER A 217 -10.75 14.06 1.65
CA SER A 217 -10.00 15.31 1.68
C SER A 217 -8.81 15.23 0.74
N ARG A 218 -8.41 16.35 0.15
CA ARG A 218 -7.19 16.45 -0.65
C ARG A 218 -5.96 16.14 0.24
N PRO A 219 -5.04 15.28 -0.21
CA PRO A 219 -3.84 14.96 0.56
C PRO A 219 -2.89 16.16 0.62
N VAL A 220 -2.14 16.26 1.71
CA VAL A 220 -1.12 17.29 1.89
C VAL A 220 0.10 16.94 1.03
N VAL A 221 0.48 17.84 0.13
CA VAL A 221 1.68 17.69 -0.70
C VAL A 221 2.87 18.32 0.04
N ALA A 222 3.95 17.56 0.23
CA ALA A 222 5.17 18.11 0.81
C ALA A 222 5.90 19.03 -0.16
N THR A 223 6.58 20.05 0.37
CA THR A 223 7.42 20.96 -0.41
C THR A 223 8.83 20.37 -0.58
N PRO A 224 9.42 20.36 -1.79
CA PRO A 224 10.80 19.92 -1.99
C PRO A 224 11.80 20.80 -1.24
N VAL A 225 12.86 20.18 -0.72
CA VAL A 225 14.04 20.90 -0.20
C VAL A 225 14.81 21.51 -1.38
N PRO A 226 15.07 22.84 -1.37
CA PRO A 226 15.85 23.48 -2.42
C PRO A 226 17.27 22.92 -2.53
N LEU A 227 17.76 22.83 -3.77
CA LEU A 227 19.13 22.44 -4.08
C LEU A 227 20.00 23.68 -4.37
N PRO A 228 21.17 23.85 -3.73
CA PRO A 228 22.09 24.90 -4.11
C PRO A 228 22.63 24.68 -5.54
N PRO A 229 22.99 25.76 -6.26
CA PRO A 229 23.60 25.66 -7.58
C PRO A 229 24.83 24.74 -7.58
N ALA A 230 24.99 23.94 -8.64
CA ALA A 230 26.11 23.01 -8.76
C ALA A 230 27.44 23.77 -8.96
N ARG A 231 28.44 23.42 -8.15
CA ARG A 231 29.86 23.84 -8.25
C ARG A 231 30.78 22.64 -8.47
N TYR A 232 30.25 21.63 -9.16
CA TYR A 232 30.90 20.37 -9.50
C TYR A 232 30.60 20.02 -10.95
N THR A 233 31.43 19.16 -11.54
CA THR A 233 31.13 18.52 -12.83
C THR A 233 30.34 17.23 -12.59
N SER A 234 29.50 16.86 -13.56
CA SER A 234 28.68 15.65 -13.50
C SER A 234 28.82 14.87 -14.81
N ARG A 235 28.92 13.54 -14.72
CA ARG A 235 28.91 12.65 -15.89
C ARG A 235 28.26 11.31 -15.56
N ASP A 236 27.61 10.72 -16.54
CA ASP A 236 27.11 9.34 -16.41
C ASP A 236 28.29 8.36 -16.41
N VAL A 237 28.15 7.31 -15.62
CA VAL A 237 29.12 6.23 -15.49
C VAL A 237 28.42 4.88 -15.59
N SER A 238 29.17 3.86 -15.99
CA SER A 238 28.71 2.48 -16.02
C SER A 238 29.70 1.61 -15.27
N ILE A 239 29.19 0.80 -14.34
CA ILE A 239 29.98 -0.11 -13.51
C ILE A 239 29.58 -1.53 -13.91
N ARG A 240 30.50 -2.26 -14.53
CA ARG A 240 30.30 -3.66 -14.89
C ARG A 240 30.67 -4.55 -13.71
N THR A 241 29.79 -5.47 -13.36
CA THR A 241 30.01 -6.46 -12.29
C THR A 241 30.42 -7.80 -12.90
N ASP A 242 31.06 -8.65 -12.08
CA ASP A 242 31.63 -9.94 -12.53
C ASP A 242 30.56 -10.94 -12.99
N ASP A 243 29.33 -10.80 -12.50
CA ASP A 243 28.16 -11.60 -12.90
C ASP A 243 27.50 -11.11 -14.22
N GLY A 244 28.12 -10.14 -14.89
CA GLY A 244 27.68 -9.64 -16.20
C GLY A 244 26.64 -8.53 -16.14
N VAL A 245 26.18 -8.12 -14.95
CA VAL A 245 25.31 -6.96 -14.78
C VAL A 245 26.10 -5.66 -15.03
N THR A 246 25.43 -4.63 -15.53
CA THR A 246 26.03 -3.30 -15.71
C THR A 246 25.14 -2.27 -15.02
N LEU A 247 25.67 -1.66 -13.98
CA LEU A 247 24.99 -0.65 -13.17
C LEU A 247 25.24 0.74 -13.76
N ALA A 248 24.17 1.48 -14.03
CA ALA A 248 24.26 2.88 -14.43
C ALA A 248 24.36 3.77 -13.18
N GLY A 249 25.20 4.80 -13.24
CA GLY A 249 25.36 5.78 -12.17
C GLY A 249 25.66 7.17 -12.71
N THR A 250 25.71 8.14 -11.81
CA THR A 250 26.18 9.50 -12.11
C THR A 250 27.31 9.84 -11.15
N LEU A 251 28.45 10.25 -11.68
CA LEU A 251 29.61 10.68 -10.92
C LEU A 251 29.67 12.21 -10.91
N THR A 252 29.65 12.77 -9.70
CA THR A 252 29.86 14.20 -9.45
C THR A 252 31.25 14.44 -8.86
N ILE A 253 31.96 15.46 -9.35
CA ILE A 253 33.33 15.79 -8.90
C ILE A 253 33.42 17.29 -8.62
N PRO A 254 33.77 17.71 -7.38
CA PRO A 254 33.94 19.12 -7.02
C PRO A 254 34.89 19.85 -7.98
N ASN A 255 34.52 21.05 -8.45
CA ASN A 255 35.40 21.84 -9.33
C ASN A 255 36.67 22.33 -8.61
N SER A 256 36.64 22.37 -7.28
CA SER A 256 37.75 22.76 -6.41
C SER A 256 38.76 21.64 -6.15
N ALA A 257 38.51 20.41 -6.62
CA ALA A 257 39.37 19.27 -6.34
C ALA A 257 40.76 19.43 -6.97
N THR A 258 41.80 19.60 -6.13
CA THR A 258 43.22 19.68 -6.54
C THR A 258 44.06 18.49 -6.06
N ALA A 259 43.48 17.62 -5.22
CA ALA A 259 44.05 16.40 -4.67
C ALA A 259 42.94 15.35 -4.48
N PRO A 260 43.27 14.06 -4.23
CA PRO A 260 42.26 13.05 -3.94
C PRO A 260 41.35 13.42 -2.74
N LEU A 261 40.04 13.20 -2.91
CA LEU A 261 39.01 13.47 -1.91
C LEU A 261 38.34 12.16 -1.44
N PRO A 262 37.70 12.13 -0.27
CA PRO A 262 36.81 11.03 0.11
C PRO A 262 35.69 10.85 -0.91
N GLY A 263 35.45 9.61 -1.34
CA GLY A 263 34.36 9.25 -2.24
C GLY A 263 33.16 8.70 -1.49
N PHE A 264 31.96 9.07 -1.92
CA PHE A 264 30.69 8.52 -1.43
C PHE A 264 29.98 7.79 -2.55
N VAL A 265 29.49 6.57 -2.27
CA VAL A 265 28.65 5.79 -3.18
C VAL A 265 27.30 5.59 -2.51
N PHE A 266 26.24 6.08 -3.16
CA PHE A 266 24.87 5.88 -2.71
C PHE A 266 24.27 4.68 -3.45
N VAL A 267 23.71 3.75 -2.68
CA VAL A 267 23.06 2.54 -3.18
C VAL A 267 21.69 2.47 -2.50
N HIS A 268 20.63 2.35 -3.28
CA HIS A 268 19.28 2.27 -2.73
C HIS A 268 19.04 0.91 -2.07
N GLY A 269 18.05 0.86 -1.18
CA GLY A 269 17.62 -0.39 -0.54
C GLY A 269 16.91 -1.36 -1.50
N SER A 270 16.44 -2.48 -0.97
CA SER A 270 15.58 -3.41 -1.72
C SER A 270 14.24 -2.76 -2.06
N GLY A 271 13.68 -3.12 -3.21
CA GLY A 271 12.36 -2.69 -3.64
C GLY A 271 12.40 -1.80 -4.88
N CYS A 272 11.23 -1.25 -5.22
CA CYS A 272 11.05 -0.47 -6.44
C CYS A 272 11.38 1.01 -6.20
N ILE A 273 12.67 1.27 -5.93
CA ILE A 273 13.22 2.59 -5.62
C ILE A 273 14.02 3.06 -6.83
N ASP A 274 13.96 4.36 -7.13
CA ASP A 274 14.75 4.93 -8.23
C ASP A 274 16.19 5.25 -7.79
N ARG A 275 17.05 5.54 -8.77
CA ARG A 275 18.46 5.91 -8.55
C ARG A 275 18.64 7.09 -7.58
N ASP A 276 17.68 8.02 -7.57
CA ASP A 276 17.80 9.26 -6.81
C ASP A 276 17.28 9.11 -5.36
N GLU A 277 16.80 7.93 -4.97
CA GLU A 277 16.09 7.65 -3.70
C GLU A 277 14.97 8.68 -3.50
N SER A 278 14.06 8.73 -4.47
CA SER A 278 12.93 9.67 -4.43
C SER A 278 11.98 9.34 -3.28
N ILE A 279 11.86 10.28 -2.32
CA ILE A 279 10.95 10.24 -1.19
C ILE A 279 10.10 11.51 -1.21
N GLY A 280 8.84 11.35 -1.60
CA GLY A 280 7.95 12.49 -1.82
C GLY A 280 8.49 13.42 -2.90
N PRO A 281 8.60 14.73 -2.64
CA PRO A 281 9.16 15.69 -3.58
C PRO A 281 10.71 15.71 -3.56
N ASN A 282 11.35 14.98 -2.64
CA ASN A 282 12.79 15.03 -2.42
C ASN A 282 13.50 13.89 -3.15
N LYS A 283 14.64 14.22 -3.76
CA LYS A 283 15.56 13.28 -4.40
C LYS A 283 16.74 13.05 -3.47
N VAL A 284 16.59 12.21 -2.46
CA VAL A 284 17.48 12.22 -1.28
C VAL A 284 18.94 12.00 -1.67
N PHE A 285 19.23 11.02 -2.54
CA PHE A 285 20.61 10.78 -2.98
C PHE A 285 21.14 11.88 -3.88
N ALA A 286 20.32 12.41 -4.79
CA ALA A 286 20.75 13.54 -5.62
C ALA A 286 21.02 14.80 -4.79
N GLN A 287 20.23 15.02 -3.73
CA GLN A 287 20.41 16.13 -2.79
C GLN A 287 21.67 15.98 -1.95
N LEU A 288 21.94 14.78 -1.43
CA LEU A 288 23.19 14.47 -0.73
C LEU A 288 24.40 14.60 -1.64
N ALA A 289 24.35 14.02 -2.84
CA ALA A 289 25.41 14.12 -3.83
C ALA A 289 25.71 15.58 -4.22
N ASN A 290 24.66 16.38 -4.45
CA ASN A 290 24.82 17.81 -4.73
C ASN A 290 25.52 18.54 -3.57
N ARG A 291 25.09 18.30 -2.34
CA ARG A 291 25.65 18.97 -1.17
C ARG A 291 27.11 18.59 -0.92
N LEU A 292 27.42 17.29 -0.89
CA LEU A 292 28.78 16.80 -0.69
C LEU A 292 29.72 17.31 -1.78
N SER A 293 29.30 17.20 -3.05
CA SER A 293 30.13 17.64 -4.18
C SER A 293 30.32 19.16 -4.22
N ASN A 294 29.39 19.93 -3.64
CA ASN A 294 29.52 21.38 -3.52
C ASN A 294 30.45 21.83 -2.38
N ASP A 295 30.67 20.96 -1.39
CA ASP A 295 31.44 21.24 -0.18
C ASP A 295 32.89 20.73 -0.27
N GLY A 296 33.18 19.79 -1.20
CA GLY A 296 34.54 19.30 -1.49
C GLY A 296 34.77 17.90 -0.95
#